data_AF-A0AAF0QB96-F1
#
_entry.id   AF-A0AAF0QB96-F1
#
_cell.length_a   1.000
_cell.length_b   1.000
_cell.length_c   1.000
_cell.angle_alpha   90.00
_cell.angle_beta   90.00
_cell.angle_gamma   90.00
#
_symmetry.space_group_name_H-M   'P 1'
#
loop_
_entity.id
_entity.type
_entity.pdbx_description
1 polymer ?
#
loop_
_entity_poly.entity_id
_entity_poly.type
_entity_poly.pdbx_seq_one_letter_code
_entity_poly.pdbx_strand_id
1 'polypeptide(L)'
;MLAIALISFLFSRLIMATVSTTPLYNATVFVLLNCGAPSATIDETDDRQWDTDTHFPNFLPSNFSSISTTATPSEKHPSVKRISYTIGARIMKSRFTYTFRVSPGAKFLRLYFYPANYSGFNKAESFFSITVNHLTLLSNFSSRCSYRFE
;
A
#
# COMPACT_ATOMS: atom_id res chain seq x y z
N MET A 1 46.70 21.04 29.53
CA MET A 1 46.39 20.59 28.15
C MET A 1 45.99 19.12 28.08
N LEU A 2 46.74 18.19 28.67
CA LEU A 2 46.43 16.74 28.60
C LEU A 2 45.07 16.35 29.21
N ALA A 3 44.70 16.92 30.35
CA ALA A 3 43.42 16.64 31.00
C ALA A 3 42.20 17.09 30.17
N ILE A 4 42.31 18.24 29.49
CA ILE A 4 41.23 18.78 28.64
C ILE A 4 41.04 17.89 27.40
N ALA A 5 42.14 17.39 26.81
CA ALA A 5 42.10 16.46 25.70
C ALA A 5 41.50 15.09 26.09
N LEU A 6 41.79 14.60 27.30
CA LEU A 6 41.18 13.37 27.84
C LEU A 6 39.68 13.54 28.07
N ILE A 7 39.25 14.68 28.63
CA ILE A 7 37.84 14.97 28.85
C ILE A 7 37.10 15.11 27.51
N SER A 8 37.68 15.78 26.51
CA SER A 8 37.04 15.90 25.19
C SER A 8 36.95 14.55 24.47
N PHE A 9 37.95 13.69 24.61
CA PHE A 9 37.95 12.33 24.06
C PHE A 9 36.93 11.43 24.75
N LEU A 10 36.76 11.54 26.08
CA LEU A 10 35.73 10.83 26.82
C LEU A 10 34.32 11.31 26.42
N PHE A 11 34.12 12.61 26.24
CA PHE A 11 32.86 13.18 25.74
C PHE A 11 32.55 12.73 24.31
N SER A 12 33.54 12.67 23.41
CA SER A 12 33.32 12.21 22.03
C SER A 12 32.96 10.71 21.96
N ARG A 13 33.52 9.88 22.86
CA ARG A 13 33.15 8.47 23.00
C ARG A 13 31.75 8.30 23.57
N LEU A 14 31.33 9.18 24.49
CA LEU A 14 29.98 9.18 25.07
C LEU A 14 28.90 9.51 24.02
N ILE A 15 29.18 10.46 23.12
CA ILE A 15 28.25 10.86 22.03
C ILE A 15 28.08 9.74 21.00
N MET A 16 29.14 8.98 20.70
CA MET A 16 29.04 7.83 19.79
C MET A 16 28.23 6.67 20.39
N ALA A 17 28.22 6.52 21.72
CA ALA A 17 27.46 5.48 22.41
C ALA A 17 25.95 5.74 22.45
N THR A 18 25.50 6.97 22.15
CA THR A 18 24.07 7.36 22.14
C THR A 18 23.44 7.36 20.76
N VAL A 19 24.06 6.77 19.73
CA VAL A 19 23.35 6.50 18.47
C VAL A 19 22.35 5.39 18.74
N SER A 20 21.15 5.78 19.21
CA SER A 20 20.00 4.89 19.29
C SER A 20 19.68 4.43 17.87
N THR A 21 20.17 3.24 17.50
CA THR A 21 19.63 2.52 16.36
C THR A 21 18.20 2.16 16.74
N THR A 22 17.23 2.97 16.31
CA THR A 22 15.82 2.58 16.41
C THR A 22 15.72 1.19 15.78
N PRO A 23 15.23 0.17 16.50
CA PRO A 23 15.08 -1.14 15.90
C PRO A 23 14.22 -0.99 14.65
N LEU A 24 14.68 -1.59 13.55
CA LEU A 24 13.93 -1.59 12.29
C LEU A 24 12.52 -2.10 12.59
N TYR A 25 11.49 -1.37 12.15
CA TYR A 25 10.11 -1.81 12.37
C TYR A 25 9.93 -3.21 11.76
N ASN A 26 9.71 -4.20 12.62
CA ASN A 26 9.46 -5.57 12.21
C ASN A 26 7.94 -5.81 12.26
N ALA A 27 7.28 -5.76 11.10
CA ALA A 27 5.85 -6.02 11.06
C ALA A 27 5.60 -7.51 11.38
N THR A 28 4.76 -7.77 12.38
CA THR A 28 4.39 -9.13 12.77
C THR A 28 3.30 -9.73 11.89
N VAL A 29 2.56 -8.88 11.15
CA VAL A 29 1.49 -9.29 10.24
C VAL A 29 1.61 -8.47 8.96
N PHE A 30 1.71 -9.17 7.83
CA PHE A 30 1.70 -8.57 6.49
C PHE A 30 0.43 -9.01 5.76
N VAL A 31 -0.41 -8.06 5.38
CA VAL A 31 -1.58 -8.32 4.52
C VAL A 31 -1.28 -7.73 3.16
N LEU A 32 -1.01 -8.60 2.19
CA LEU A 32 -0.75 -8.23 0.80
C LEU A 32 -1.95 -8.63 -0.04
N LEU A 33 -2.75 -7.62 -0.38
CA LEU A 33 -4.03 -7.83 -1.06
C LEU A 33 -3.96 -7.30 -2.49
N ASN A 34 -4.29 -8.15 -3.44
CA ASN A 34 -4.49 -7.79 -4.84
C ASN A 34 -5.98 -7.72 -5.14
N CYS A 35 -6.50 -6.49 -5.18
CA CYS A 35 -7.92 -6.24 -5.31
C CYS A 35 -8.45 -6.70 -6.68
N GLY A 36 -9.40 -7.63 -6.71
CA GLY A 36 -9.99 -8.11 -7.96
C GLY A 36 -9.12 -9.04 -8.80
N ALA A 37 -8.02 -9.56 -8.25
CA ALA A 37 -7.26 -10.64 -8.87
C ALA A 37 -8.08 -11.95 -8.88
N PRO A 38 -7.95 -12.79 -9.91
CA PRO A 38 -8.67 -14.06 -9.99
C PRO A 38 -8.12 -15.11 -8.99
N SER A 39 -6.85 -15.00 -8.61
CA SER A 39 -6.17 -15.93 -7.71
C SER A 39 -4.99 -15.27 -7.01
N ALA A 40 -4.54 -15.86 -5.91
CA ALA A 40 -3.28 -15.49 -5.28
C ALA A 40 -2.11 -15.67 -6.26
N THR A 41 -1.12 -14.78 -6.21
CA THR A 41 0.01 -14.76 -7.15
C THR A 41 1.28 -14.29 -6.45
N ILE A 42 2.44 -14.83 -6.84
CA ILE A 42 3.74 -14.39 -6.36
C ILE A 42 4.24 -13.26 -7.26
N ASP A 43 4.67 -12.16 -6.66
CA ASP A 43 5.32 -11.06 -7.35
C ASP A 43 6.83 -11.34 -7.46
N GLU A 44 7.30 -11.74 -8.63
CA GLU A 44 8.70 -12.09 -8.89
C GLU A 44 9.68 -10.93 -8.67
N THR A 45 9.19 -9.68 -8.55
CA THR A 45 10.06 -8.53 -8.31
C THR A 45 10.52 -8.41 -6.85
N ASP A 46 9.76 -8.98 -5.92
CA ASP A 46 10.07 -8.94 -4.49
C ASP A 46 9.82 -10.26 -3.74
N ASP A 47 9.52 -11.33 -4.47
CA ASP A 47 9.19 -12.68 -3.99
C ASP A 47 8.06 -12.72 -2.95
N ARG A 48 7.14 -11.75 -2.98
CA ARG A 48 6.01 -11.71 -2.05
C ARG A 48 4.76 -12.28 -2.67
N GLN A 49 4.03 -13.09 -1.90
CA GLN A 49 2.72 -13.59 -2.28
C GLN A 49 1.65 -12.52 -2.02
N TRP A 50 0.88 -12.21 -3.05
CA TRP A 50 -0.29 -11.34 -3.00
C TRP A 50 -1.54 -12.19 -3.11
N ASP A 51 -2.43 -12.09 -2.14
CA ASP A 51 -3.70 -12.84 -2.13
C ASP A 51 -4.81 -12.04 -2.81
N THR A 52 -5.87 -12.71 -3.26
CA THR A 52 -7.05 -12.04 -3.81
C THR A 52 -7.96 -11.53 -2.71
N ASP A 53 -8.57 -10.37 -2.93
CA ASP A 53 -9.48 -9.78 -1.95
C ASP A 53 -10.75 -10.61 -1.70
N THR A 54 -11.13 -11.49 -2.63
CA THR A 54 -12.25 -12.42 -2.44
C THR A 54 -11.90 -13.63 -1.60
N HIS A 55 -10.61 -13.91 -1.35
CA HIS A 55 -10.19 -14.96 -0.39
C HIS A 55 -10.65 -14.58 1.02
N PHE A 56 -10.64 -13.29 1.35
CA PHE A 56 -11.02 -12.74 2.66
C PHE A 56 -12.37 -12.03 2.56
N PRO A 57 -13.50 -12.74 2.45
CA PRO A 57 -14.82 -12.12 2.27
C PRO A 57 -15.20 -11.24 3.45
N ASN A 58 -14.64 -11.49 4.64
CA ASN A 58 -14.79 -10.67 5.83
C ASN A 58 -14.10 -9.29 5.73
N PHE A 59 -13.23 -9.07 4.75
CA PHE A 59 -12.65 -7.75 4.46
C PHE A 59 -13.54 -6.93 3.55
N LEU A 60 -14.44 -7.57 2.79
CA LEU A 60 -15.31 -6.92 1.83
C LEU A 60 -16.67 -6.55 2.49
N PRO A 61 -17.34 -5.49 2.02
CA PRO A 61 -18.70 -5.20 2.46
C PRO A 61 -19.66 -6.28 1.94
N SER A 62 -20.75 -6.57 2.67
CA SER A 62 -21.67 -7.66 2.30
C SER A 62 -22.31 -7.52 0.91
N ASN A 63 -22.46 -6.30 0.43
CA ASN A 63 -23.00 -5.97 -0.89
C ASN A 63 -21.91 -5.74 -1.96
N PHE A 64 -20.67 -6.14 -1.73
CA PHE A 64 -19.53 -5.83 -2.62
C PHE A 64 -19.79 -6.17 -4.10
N SER A 65 -20.49 -7.27 -4.38
CA SER A 65 -20.80 -7.71 -5.75
C SER A 65 -21.74 -6.77 -6.51
N SER A 66 -22.57 -5.97 -5.81
CA SER A 66 -23.45 -5.00 -6.47
C SER A 66 -22.77 -3.64 -6.66
N ILE A 67 -21.95 -3.23 -5.69
CA ILE A 67 -21.30 -1.91 -5.65
C ILE A 67 -19.90 -1.87 -6.27
N SER A 68 -19.34 -3.02 -6.66
CA SER A 68 -18.02 -3.10 -7.29
C SER A 68 -18.02 -4.15 -8.41
N THR A 69 -16.99 -4.09 -9.25
CA THR A 69 -16.71 -5.12 -10.25
C THR A 69 -15.21 -5.38 -10.31
N THR A 70 -14.80 -6.55 -10.79
CA THR A 70 -13.40 -6.83 -11.09
C THR A 70 -13.12 -6.53 -12.55
N ALA A 71 -11.94 -6.01 -12.86
CA ALA A 71 -11.53 -5.71 -14.21
C ALA A 71 -10.03 -5.89 -14.38
N THR A 72 -9.62 -6.29 -15.58
CA THR A 72 -8.22 -6.29 -15.98
C THR A 72 -7.88 -5.00 -16.71
N PRO A 73 -6.66 -4.47 -16.55
CA PRO A 73 -6.24 -3.29 -17.28
C PRO A 73 -6.12 -3.61 -18.77
N SER A 74 -6.71 -2.75 -19.61
CA SER A 74 -6.67 -2.84 -21.07
C SER A 74 -5.31 -2.41 -21.64
N GLU A 75 -4.57 -1.59 -20.89
CA GLU A 75 -3.27 -1.05 -21.26
C GLU A 75 -2.19 -1.60 -20.33
N LYS A 76 -1.15 -2.20 -20.89
CA LYS A 76 0.04 -2.63 -20.14
C LYS A 76 1.23 -1.76 -20.55
N HIS A 77 1.76 -0.99 -19.61
CA HIS A 77 2.97 -0.21 -19.87
C HIS A 77 4.21 -1.11 -19.67
N PRO A 78 5.17 -1.15 -20.61
CA PRO A 78 6.33 -2.06 -20.54
C PRO A 78 7.20 -1.91 -19.29
N SER A 79 7.21 -0.72 -18.68
CA SER A 79 7.95 -0.47 -17.44
C SER A 79 7.28 -1.04 -16.17
N VAL A 80 5.99 -1.41 -16.26
CA VAL A 80 5.23 -1.92 -15.11
C VAL A 80 5.32 -3.43 -15.10
N LYS A 81 6.29 -3.95 -14.36
CA LYS A 81 6.52 -5.39 -14.19
C LYS A 81 5.75 -6.00 -13.02
N ARG A 82 5.18 -5.16 -12.15
CA ARG A 82 4.57 -5.62 -10.91
C ARG A 82 3.24 -6.32 -11.16
N ILE A 83 3.13 -7.56 -10.73
CA ILE A 83 1.96 -8.40 -11.01
C ILE A 83 0.69 -7.83 -10.37
N SER A 84 0.83 -7.18 -9.21
CA SER A 84 -0.28 -6.50 -8.50
C SER A 84 -0.99 -5.44 -9.32
N TYR A 85 -0.34 -4.90 -10.35
CA TYR A 85 -0.93 -3.89 -11.23
C TYR A 85 -1.57 -4.49 -12.48
N THR A 86 -1.19 -5.71 -12.88
CA THR A 86 -1.47 -6.23 -14.21
C THR A 86 -2.52 -7.34 -14.25
N ILE A 87 -2.80 -8.02 -13.14
CA ILE A 87 -3.68 -9.21 -13.13
C ILE A 87 -5.13 -8.92 -12.73
N GLY A 88 -5.40 -7.76 -12.11
CA GLY A 88 -6.74 -7.39 -11.71
C GLY A 88 -6.78 -6.07 -10.95
N ALA A 89 -7.93 -5.43 -10.99
CA ALA A 89 -8.31 -4.34 -10.12
C ALA A 89 -9.79 -4.54 -9.72
N ARG A 90 -10.14 -4.12 -8.51
CA ARG A 90 -11.54 -3.91 -8.13
C ARG A 90 -11.91 -2.46 -8.43
N ILE A 91 -12.97 -2.27 -9.19
CA ILE A 91 -13.54 -0.97 -9.52
C ILE A 91 -14.78 -0.77 -8.65
N MET A 92 -14.73 0.28 -7.83
CA MET A 92 -15.81 0.65 -6.92
C MET A 92 -16.71 1.66 -7.63
N LYS A 93 -17.98 1.30 -7.82
CA LYS A 93 -19.00 2.16 -8.48
C LYS A 93 -19.70 3.09 -7.48
N SER A 94 -19.58 2.80 -6.19
CA SER A 94 -20.09 3.61 -5.08
C SER A 94 -19.21 3.41 -3.84
N ARG A 95 -19.61 4.01 -2.71
CA ARG A 95 -18.85 3.94 -1.46
C ARG A 95 -18.58 2.49 -1.06
N PHE A 96 -17.30 2.17 -0.91
CA PHE A 96 -16.81 0.83 -0.60
C PHE A 96 -15.87 0.89 0.61
N THR A 97 -16.01 -0.06 1.53
CA THR A 97 -15.21 -0.10 2.76
C THR A 97 -14.54 -1.44 2.90
N TYR A 98 -13.20 -1.46 2.93
CA TYR A 98 -12.45 -2.62 3.39
C TYR A 98 -12.34 -2.63 4.92
N THR A 99 -12.58 -3.77 5.55
CA THR A 99 -12.49 -3.92 7.01
C THR A 99 -11.37 -4.87 7.40
N PHE A 100 -10.27 -4.34 7.93
CA PHE A 100 -9.13 -5.12 8.39
C PHE A 100 -9.16 -5.28 9.92
N ARG A 101 -9.20 -6.52 10.41
CA ARG A 101 -9.05 -6.81 11.85
C ARG A 101 -7.57 -6.93 12.17
N VAL A 102 -7.01 -5.89 12.78
CA VAL A 102 -5.58 -5.82 13.12
C VAL A 102 -5.38 -5.64 14.62
N SER A 103 -4.23 -6.05 15.13
CA SER A 103 -3.84 -5.77 16.51
C SER A 103 -3.63 -4.26 16.74
N PRO A 104 -3.79 -3.76 17.98
CA PRO A 104 -3.46 -2.39 18.33
C PRO A 104 -2.02 -2.01 17.97
N GLY A 105 -1.76 -0.71 17.76
CA GLY A 105 -0.43 -0.16 17.46
C GLY A 105 -0.27 0.31 16.01
N ALA A 106 0.85 0.98 15.73
CA ALA A 106 1.13 1.57 14.41
C ALA A 106 1.18 0.51 13.30
N LYS A 107 0.60 0.86 12.14
CA LYS A 107 0.54 0.02 10.95
C LYS A 107 0.92 0.85 9.73
N PHE A 108 1.60 0.22 8.77
CA PHE A 108 1.83 0.81 7.46
C PHE A 108 0.70 0.42 6.51
N LEU A 109 0.08 1.42 5.89
CA LEU A 109 -0.87 1.23 4.80
C LEU A 109 -0.24 1.75 3.51
N ARG A 110 -0.07 0.85 2.53
CA ARG A 110 0.40 1.21 1.19
C ARG A 110 -0.70 0.88 0.18
N LEU A 111 -1.13 1.91 -0.54
CA LEU A 111 -2.19 1.81 -1.55
C LEU A 111 -1.54 1.80 -2.94
N TYR A 112 -1.95 0.85 -3.77
CA TYR A 112 -1.37 0.61 -5.08
C TYR A 112 -2.38 1.02 -6.15
N PHE A 113 -2.05 2.02 -6.96
CA PHE A 113 -2.90 2.49 -8.06
C PHE A 113 -2.17 2.35 -9.38
N TYR A 114 -2.83 1.73 -10.36
CA TYR A 114 -2.33 1.67 -11.74
C TYR A 114 -3.28 2.48 -12.64
N PRO A 115 -2.87 3.65 -13.15
CA PRO A 115 -3.72 4.50 -13.97
C PRO A 115 -3.81 3.97 -15.41
N ALA A 116 -4.64 2.95 -15.61
CA ALA A 116 -4.95 2.38 -16.91
C ALA A 116 -6.46 2.40 -17.19
N ASN A 117 -6.82 2.28 -18.46
CA ASN A 117 -8.20 1.97 -18.80
C ASN A 117 -8.50 0.53 -18.39
N TYR A 118 -9.70 0.31 -17.88
CA TYR A 118 -10.20 -1.00 -17.50
C TYR A 118 -11.47 -1.27 -18.32
N SER A 119 -11.83 -2.52 -18.57
CA SER A 119 -12.97 -2.86 -19.43
C SER A 119 -14.25 -2.12 -18.99
N GLY A 120 -14.69 -1.14 -19.80
CA GLY A 120 -15.87 -0.29 -19.53
C GLY A 120 -15.63 0.92 -18.61
N PHE A 121 -14.39 1.21 -18.19
CA PHE A 121 -14.06 2.32 -17.29
C PHE A 121 -12.85 3.11 -17.78
N ASN A 122 -13.06 4.40 -18.03
CA ASN A 122 -12.02 5.32 -18.47
C ASN A 122 -11.22 5.85 -17.28
N LYS A 123 -9.89 5.75 -17.34
CA LYS A 123 -8.99 6.27 -16.30
C LYS A 123 -9.14 7.77 -16.05
N ALA A 124 -9.54 8.54 -17.07
CA ALA A 124 -9.71 9.98 -16.97
C ALA A 124 -10.91 10.39 -16.09
N GLU A 125 -11.87 9.49 -15.89
CA GLU A 125 -13.08 9.70 -15.09
C GLU A 125 -12.90 9.24 -13.63
N SER A 126 -11.74 8.68 -13.29
CA SER A 126 -11.45 8.19 -11.95
C SER A 126 -11.04 9.33 -11.03
N PHE A 127 -11.99 9.74 -10.18
CA PHE A 127 -11.77 10.64 -9.05
C PHE A 127 -12.38 10.03 -7.80
N PHE A 128 -11.61 9.96 -6.73
CA PHE A 128 -12.07 9.37 -5.48
C PHE A 128 -11.37 9.96 -4.27
N SER A 129 -11.98 9.71 -3.11
CA SER A 129 -11.41 10.06 -1.80
C SER A 129 -11.27 8.79 -0.98
N ILE A 130 -10.17 8.69 -0.24
CA ILE A 130 -9.90 7.56 0.65
C ILE A 130 -9.85 8.08 2.07
N THR A 131 -10.66 7.46 2.92
CA THR A 131 -10.66 7.69 4.36
C THR A 131 -10.31 6.40 5.07
N VAL A 132 -9.49 6.51 6.11
CA VAL A 132 -9.14 5.41 7.01
C VAL A 132 -9.55 5.86 8.39
N ASN A 133 -10.53 5.16 8.96
CA ASN A 133 -11.20 5.56 10.20
C ASN A 133 -11.71 7.02 10.08
N HIS A 134 -11.13 7.94 10.84
CA HIS A 134 -11.51 9.36 10.86
C HIS A 134 -10.53 10.25 10.07
N LEU A 135 -9.51 9.67 9.42
CA LEU A 135 -8.49 10.40 8.69
C LEU A 135 -8.75 10.30 7.18
N THR A 136 -8.74 11.44 6.49
CA THR A 136 -8.75 11.46 5.02
C THR A 136 -7.32 11.35 4.51
N LEU A 137 -7.00 10.28 3.79
CA LEU A 137 -5.69 10.07 3.18
C LEU A 137 -5.56 10.73 1.81
N LEU A 138 -6.62 10.61 1.00
CA LEU A 138 -6.69 11.17 -0.35
C LEU A 138 -8.04 11.87 -0.50
N SER A 139 -8.07 13.02 -1.16
CA SER A 139 -9.28 13.77 -1.46
C SER A 139 -9.27 14.23 -2.91
N ASN A 140 -10.37 13.98 -3.64
CA ASN A 140 -10.50 14.31 -5.06
C ASN A 140 -9.29 13.86 -5.90
N PHE A 141 -8.77 12.67 -5.60
CA PHE A 141 -7.54 12.16 -6.18
C PHE A 141 -7.81 11.47 -7.52
N SER A 142 -6.95 11.74 -8.50
CA SER A 142 -6.91 11.02 -9.78
C SER A 142 -5.54 10.42 -9.99
N SER A 143 -5.47 9.08 -10.10
CA SER A 143 -4.21 8.34 -10.29
C SER A 143 -3.52 8.65 -11.62
N ARG A 144 -4.25 9.16 -12.61
CA ARG A 144 -3.71 9.58 -13.91
C ARG A 144 -2.73 10.74 -13.79
N CYS A 145 -2.99 11.68 -12.89
CA CYS A 145 -2.18 12.90 -12.72
C CYS A 145 -1.08 12.73 -11.67
N SER A 146 -1.10 11.66 -10.88
CA SER A 146 -0.09 11.41 -9.85
C SER A 146 1.08 10.63 -10.43
N TYR A 147 2.15 11.33 -10.77
CA TYR A 147 3.44 10.70 -11.07
C TYR A 147 4.15 10.39 -9.75
N ARG A 148 3.97 9.16 -9.26
CA ARG A 148 4.83 8.47 -8.28
C ARG A 148 4.79 9.03 -6.84
N PHE A 149 4.13 8.31 -5.94
CA PHE A 149 4.44 8.34 -4.51
C PHE A 149 5.12 7.01 -4.19
N GLU A 150 6.46 7.02 -4.06
CA GLU A 150 7.23 5.94 -3.43
C GLU A 150 7.44 6.25 -1.94
#